data_AF-A0A528EQ04-F1
#
_entry.id   AF-A0A528EQ04-F1
#
_cell.length_a   1.000
_cell.length_b   1.000
_cell.length_c   1.000
_cell.angle_alpha   90.00
_cell.angle_beta   90.00
_cell.angle_gamma   90.00
#
_symmetry.space_group_name_H-M   'P 1'
#
loop_
_entity.id
_entity.type
_entity.pdbx_description
1 polymer ?
#
loop_
_entity_poly.entity_id
_entity_poly.type
_entity_poly.pdbx_seq_one_letter_code
_entity_poly.pdbx_strand_id
1 'polypeptide(L)'
;MFVIKRFIIAFILLVLVCGGIVGFNLFRDNAMKQFFATMKPPAATVSTMIVKPTEWTPGVEAIGTVSAVRGVDLTVETAGIVKDILFHANQKVEANAALLQLDDAAERADLDATKAQAALDQTALTRALE
;
A
#
# COMPACT_ATOMS: atom_id res chain seq x y z
N MET A 1 94.70 22.74 -50.39
CA MET A 1 94.70 22.46 -48.94
C MET A 1 93.70 23.31 -48.11
N PHE A 2 93.26 24.49 -48.57
CA PHE A 2 92.36 25.38 -47.79
C PHE A 2 90.88 24.97 -47.72
N VAL A 3 90.36 24.26 -48.74
CA VAL A 3 88.93 23.93 -48.83
C VAL A 3 88.54 22.85 -47.81
N ILE A 4 89.36 21.82 -47.62
CA ILE A 4 89.12 20.73 -46.67
C ILE A 4 89.05 21.20 -45.21
N LYS A 5 89.90 22.16 -44.80
CA LYS A 5 89.87 22.70 -43.42
C LYS A 5 88.57 23.46 -43.13
N ARG A 6 88.01 24.16 -44.11
CA ARG A 6 86.72 24.88 -43.98
C ARG A 6 85.53 23.93 -43.92
N PHE A 7 85.54 22.82 -44.67
CA PHE A 7 84.50 21.79 -44.58
C PHE A 7 84.53 21.03 -43.24
N ILE A 8 85.70 20.75 -42.68
CA ILE A 8 85.81 20.11 -41.36
C ILE A 8 85.23 21.02 -40.26
N ILE A 9 85.54 22.31 -40.30
CA ILE A 9 84.99 23.29 -39.33
C ILE A 9 83.46 23.40 -39.49
N ALA A 10 82.95 23.47 -40.71
CA ALA A 10 81.51 23.51 -40.96
C ALA A 10 80.79 22.24 -40.50
N PHE A 11 81.40 21.06 -40.67
CA PHE A 11 80.84 19.79 -40.21
C PHE A 11 80.79 19.71 -38.69
N ILE A 12 81.85 20.14 -38.00
CA ILE A 12 81.89 20.20 -36.53
C ILE A 12 80.80 21.15 -36.01
N LEU A 13 80.63 22.31 -36.63
CA LEU A 13 79.60 23.27 -36.23
C LEU A 13 78.19 22.70 -36.43
N LEU A 14 77.95 21.99 -37.54
CA LEU A 14 76.67 21.34 -37.81
C LEU A 14 76.35 20.23 -36.81
N VAL A 15 77.34 19.38 -36.47
CA VAL A 15 77.16 18.33 -35.46
C VAL A 15 76.88 18.95 -34.08
N LEU A 16 77.51 20.06 -33.73
CA LEU A 16 77.29 20.75 -32.46
C LEU A 16 75.88 21.33 -32.38
N VAL A 17 75.39 21.96 -33.45
CA VAL A 17 74.03 22.51 -33.51
C VAL A 17 72.98 21.39 -33.51
N CYS A 18 73.15 20.35 -34.32
CA CYS A 18 72.23 19.21 -34.34
C CYS A 18 72.22 18.44 -33.01
N GLY A 19 73.40 18.22 -32.40
CA GLY A 19 73.52 17.56 -31.09
C GLY A 19 72.86 18.37 -29.97
N GLY A 20 73.03 19.70 -29.99
CA GLY A 20 72.40 20.60 -29.02
C GLY A 20 70.86 20.60 -29.12
N ILE A 21 70.31 20.67 -30.33
CA ILE A 21 68.86 20.66 -30.56
C ILE A 21 68.24 19.33 -30.11
N VAL A 22 68.84 18.20 -30.49
CA VAL A 22 68.32 16.87 -30.14
C VAL A 22 68.45 16.61 -28.64
N GLY A 23 69.58 17.00 -28.04
CA GLY A 23 69.80 16.87 -26.59
C GLY A 23 68.81 17.70 -25.77
N PHE A 24 68.54 18.94 -26.19
CA PHE A 24 67.58 19.81 -25.50
C PHE A 24 66.14 19.29 -25.63
N ASN A 25 65.76 18.75 -26.79
CA ASN A 25 64.43 18.19 -26.99
C ASN A 25 64.20 16.93 -26.13
N LEU A 26 65.18 16.02 -26.07
CA LEU A 26 65.10 14.83 -25.22
C LEU A 26 65.07 15.16 -23.72
N PHE A 27 65.82 16.18 -23.30
CA PHE A 27 65.80 16.64 -21.91
C PHE A 27 64.43 17.22 -21.53
N ARG A 28 63.83 18.04 -22.40
CA ARG A 28 62.49 18.60 -22.22
C ARG A 28 61.43 17.50 -22.12
N ASP A 29 61.50 16.50 -22.99
CA ASP A 29 60.53 15.40 -23.01
C ASP A 29 60.61 14.54 -21.75
N ASN A 30 61.82 14.26 -21.25
CA ASN A 30 61.99 13.55 -19.98
C ASN A 30 61.50 14.37 -18.78
N ALA A 31 61.77 15.68 -18.76
CA ALA A 31 61.29 16.56 -17.70
C ALA A 31 59.75 16.64 -17.67
N MET A 32 59.11 16.74 -18.85
CA MET A 32 57.65 16.71 -18.95
C MET A 32 57.09 15.36 -18.47
N LYS A 33 57.65 14.24 -18.90
CA LYS A 33 57.21 12.90 -18.45
C LYS A 33 57.26 12.76 -16.93
N GLN A 34 58.31 13.26 -16.29
CA GLN A 34 58.46 13.20 -14.83
C GLN A 34 57.48 14.13 -14.10
N PHE A 35 57.18 15.29 -14.69
CA PHE A 35 56.18 16.22 -14.16
C PHE A 35 54.75 15.67 -14.29
N PHE A 36 54.41 15.07 -15.44
CA PHE A 36 53.11 14.42 -15.66
C PHE A 36 52.94 13.12 -14.88
N ALA A 37 54.02 12.39 -14.59
CA ALA A 37 53.98 11.20 -13.72
C ALA A 37 53.69 11.54 -12.25
N THR A 38 53.98 12.78 -11.82
CA THR A 38 53.81 13.21 -10.42
C THR A 38 52.43 13.84 -10.18
N MET A 39 51.77 14.36 -11.21
CA MET A 39 50.40 14.89 -11.11
C MET A 39 49.35 13.78 -11.20
N LYS A 40 49.16 13.05 -10.10
CA LYS A 40 48.00 12.17 -9.94
C LYS A 40 46.77 13.04 -9.64
N PRO A 41 45.69 13.00 -10.43
CA PRO A 41 44.47 13.76 -10.16
C PRO A 41 43.95 13.47 -8.75
N PRO A 42 43.51 14.49 -7.99
CA PRO A 42 42.97 14.27 -6.64
C PRO A 42 41.76 13.35 -6.71
N ALA A 43 41.70 12.38 -5.80
CA ALA A 43 40.62 11.40 -5.76
C ALA A 43 39.29 12.09 -5.53
N ALA A 44 38.32 11.82 -6.41
CA ALA A 44 36.97 12.37 -6.29
C ALA A 44 36.28 11.74 -5.06
N THR A 45 35.80 12.58 -4.15
CA THR A 45 35.03 12.14 -2.98
C THR A 45 33.64 11.72 -3.43
N VAL A 46 33.38 10.42 -3.42
CA VAL A 46 32.04 9.88 -3.68
C VAL A 46 31.34 9.59 -2.36
N SER A 47 30.08 10.02 -2.24
CA SER A 47 29.24 9.69 -1.10
C SER A 47 28.88 8.20 -1.17
N THR A 48 29.25 7.43 -0.15
CA THR A 48 28.89 6.01 -0.05
C THR A 48 28.08 5.76 1.21
N MET A 49 27.14 4.83 1.14
CA MET A 49 26.33 4.38 2.28
C MET A 49 26.39 2.86 2.36
N ILE A 50 26.58 2.34 3.57
CA ILE A 50 26.61 0.90 3.85
C ILE A 50 25.18 0.41 3.96
N VAL A 51 24.75 -0.44 3.02
CA VAL A 51 23.42 -1.06 3.04
C VAL A 51 23.43 -2.22 4.05
N LYS A 52 22.47 -2.20 4.99
CA LYS A 52 22.23 -3.31 5.92
C LYS A 52 20.99 -4.09 5.47
N PRO A 53 21.00 -5.44 5.57
CA PRO A 53 19.82 -6.24 5.29
C PRO A 53 18.75 -5.94 6.36
N THR A 54 17.59 -5.51 5.89
CA THR A 54 16.38 -5.31 6.69
C THR A 54 15.33 -6.30 6.19
N GLU A 55 14.63 -6.97 7.11
CA GLU A 55 13.47 -7.76 6.76
C GLU A 55 12.32 -6.81 6.41
N TRP A 56 12.03 -6.71 5.11
CA TRP A 56 10.91 -5.95 4.60
C TRP A 56 9.71 -6.89 4.42
N THR A 57 8.66 -6.66 5.20
CA THR A 57 7.38 -7.35 5.02
C THR A 57 6.47 -6.47 4.15
N PRO A 58 6.28 -6.80 2.86
CA PRO A 58 5.35 -6.05 2.03
C PRO A 58 3.92 -6.26 2.53
N GLY A 59 3.34 -5.23 3.14
CA GLY A 59 1.91 -5.16 3.43
C GLY A 59 1.13 -4.76 2.18
N VAL A 60 0.02 -5.43 1.92
CA VAL A 60 -0.95 -4.98 0.91
C VAL A 60 -1.99 -4.14 1.64
N GLU A 61 -2.10 -2.87 1.28
CA GLU A 61 -3.13 -1.99 1.82
C GLU A 61 -4.45 -2.29 1.10
N ALA A 62 -5.33 -3.01 1.79
CA ALA A 62 -6.66 -3.35 1.28
C ALA A 62 -7.68 -2.34 1.80
N ILE A 63 -8.29 -1.59 0.88
CA ILE A 63 -9.46 -0.75 1.19
C ILE A 63 -10.69 -1.65 1.07
N GLY A 64 -11.38 -1.89 2.18
CA GLY A 64 -12.60 -2.69 2.23
C GLY A 64 -13.78 -1.88 2.73
N THR A 65 -14.94 -2.05 2.10
CA THR A 65 -16.21 -1.49 2.58
C THR A 65 -16.91 -2.54 3.43
N VAL A 66 -17.30 -2.16 4.65
CA VAL A 66 -18.08 -3.03 5.53
C VAL A 66 -19.56 -2.87 5.19
N SER A 67 -20.26 -3.99 5.00
CA SER A 67 -21.71 -4.03 4.84
C SER A 67 -22.34 -4.87 5.96
N ALA A 68 -23.60 -4.61 6.28
CA ALA A 68 -24.33 -5.40 7.25
C ALA A 68 -24.41 -6.86 6.78
N VAL A 69 -23.98 -7.80 7.63
CA VAL A 69 -23.99 -9.23 7.29
C VAL A 69 -25.42 -9.74 7.03
N ARG A 70 -26.41 -9.16 7.72
CA ARG A 70 -27.84 -9.47 7.60
C ARG A 70 -28.65 -8.21 7.87
N GLY A 71 -29.14 -7.56 6.82
CA GLY A 71 -30.16 -6.53 6.91
C GLY A 71 -31.51 -7.13 6.51
N VAL A 72 -32.56 -6.84 7.27
CA VAL A 72 -33.94 -7.24 6.94
C VAL A 72 -34.86 -6.04 7.13
N ASP A 73 -35.76 -5.83 6.18
CA ASP A 73 -36.84 -4.88 6.33
C ASP A 73 -37.99 -5.59 7.07
N LEU A 74 -38.34 -5.09 8.25
CA LEU A 74 -39.41 -5.65 9.07
C LEU A 74 -40.76 -5.22 8.48
N THR A 75 -41.55 -6.20 8.04
CA THR A 75 -42.94 -6.01 7.62
C THR A 75 -43.88 -6.68 8.62
N VAL A 76 -45.12 -6.20 8.70
CA VAL A 76 -46.17 -6.83 9.50
C VAL A 76 -46.91 -7.88 8.67
N GLU A 77 -47.25 -9.02 9.28
CA GLU A 77 -47.97 -10.11 8.61
C GLU A 77 -49.45 -9.75 8.32
N THR A 78 -50.04 -8.90 9.16
CA THR A 78 -51.44 -8.46 9.05
C THR A 78 -51.51 -6.94 8.98
N ALA A 79 -52.39 -6.43 8.12
CA ALA A 79 -52.69 -5.00 8.08
C ALA A 79 -53.40 -4.58 9.36
N GLY A 80 -52.82 -3.65 10.11
CA GLY A 80 -53.37 -3.16 11.37
C GLY A 80 -52.82 -1.80 11.74
N ILE A 81 -53.44 -1.15 12.72
CA ILE A 81 -52.97 0.13 13.26
C ILE A 81 -51.89 -0.17 14.30
N VAL A 82 -50.75 0.51 14.21
CA VAL A 82 -49.68 0.39 15.22
C VAL A 82 -50.16 1.04 16.52
N LYS A 83 -50.23 0.25 17.59
CA LYS A 83 -50.60 0.70 18.93
C LYS A 83 -49.37 1.19 19.71
N ASP A 84 -48.35 0.34 19.79
CA ASP A 84 -47.12 0.61 20.55
C ASP A 84 -45.86 0.21 19.78
N ILE A 85 -44.81 1.02 19.91
CA ILE A 85 -43.46 0.73 19.41
C ILE A 85 -42.57 0.45 20.62
N LEU A 86 -42.05 -0.77 20.70
CA LEU A 86 -41.36 -1.29 21.89
C LEU A 86 -39.82 -1.26 21.76
N PHE A 87 -39.31 -0.60 20.72
CA PHE A 87 -37.87 -0.45 20.48
C PHE A 87 -37.49 1.00 20.20
N HIS A 88 -36.22 1.32 20.46
CA HIS A 88 -35.61 2.59 20.07
C HIS A 88 -34.61 2.40 18.92
N ALA A 89 -34.36 3.48 18.17
CA ALA A 89 -33.38 3.47 17.10
C ALA A 89 -31.99 3.02 17.60
N ASN A 90 -31.34 2.12 16.86
CA ASN A 90 -30.03 1.52 17.20
C ASN A 90 -30.01 0.65 18.46
N GLN A 91 -31.17 0.29 19.01
CA GLN A 91 -31.24 -0.66 20.11
C GLN A 91 -30.89 -2.08 19.63
N LYS A 92 -30.05 -2.78 20.39
CA LYS A 92 -29.81 -4.21 20.18
C LYS A 92 -30.97 -5.00 20.75
N VAL A 93 -31.62 -5.80 19.91
CA VAL A 93 -32.77 -6.64 20.27
C VAL A 93 -32.40 -8.11 20.10
N GLU A 94 -32.90 -8.95 21.00
CA GLU A 94 -32.72 -10.40 20.93
C GLU A 94 -33.74 -11.04 19.98
N ALA A 95 -33.46 -12.26 19.52
CA ALA A 95 -34.40 -13.01 18.71
C ALA A 95 -35.71 -13.27 19.47
N ASN A 96 -36.86 -13.09 18.80
CA ASN A 96 -38.22 -13.18 19.37
C ASN A 96 -38.61 -12.06 20.34
N ALA A 97 -37.84 -10.96 20.41
CA ALA A 97 -38.28 -9.77 21.13
C ALA A 97 -39.50 -9.13 20.42
N ALA A 98 -40.50 -8.73 21.18
CA ALA A 98 -41.63 -7.96 20.65
C ALA A 98 -41.14 -6.55 20.27
N LEU A 99 -41.22 -6.22 18.98
CA LEU A 99 -40.75 -4.93 18.45
C LEU A 99 -41.89 -3.92 18.31
N LEU A 100 -43.02 -4.37 17.79
CA LEU A 100 -44.20 -3.56 17.58
C LEU A 100 -45.43 -4.33 18.05
N GLN A 101 -46.42 -3.60 18.56
CA GLN A 101 -47.73 -4.14 18.85
C GLN A 101 -48.77 -3.46 17.99
N LEU A 102 -49.54 -4.25 17.25
CA LEU A 102 -50.71 -3.80 16.53
C LEU A 102 -51.91 -3.74 17.48
N ASP A 103 -52.90 -2.89 17.15
CA ASP A 103 -54.18 -2.91 17.83
C ASP A 103 -54.93 -4.20 17.48
N ASP A 104 -55.06 -5.08 18.48
CA ASP A 104 -55.57 -6.45 18.40
C ASP A 104 -56.87 -6.61 19.21
N ALA A 105 -57.58 -5.50 19.49
CA ALA A 105 -58.77 -5.52 20.34
C ALA A 105 -59.91 -6.37 19.75
N ALA A 106 -60.10 -6.32 18.43
CA ALA A 106 -61.11 -7.12 17.73
C ALA A 106 -60.73 -8.60 17.73
N GLU A 107 -59.48 -8.91 17.39
CA GLU A 107 -58.95 -10.28 17.36
C GLU A 107 -59.02 -10.94 18.74
N ARG A 108 -58.75 -10.19 19.81
CA ARG A 108 -58.91 -10.69 21.19
C ARG A 108 -60.36 -11.01 21.52
N ALA A 109 -61.31 -10.16 21.13
CA ALA A 109 -62.72 -10.41 21.37
C ALA A 109 -63.22 -11.66 20.60
N ASP A 110 -62.82 -11.81 19.34
CA ASP A 110 -63.17 -12.98 18.53
C ASP A 110 -62.53 -14.27 19.05
N LEU A 111 -61.29 -14.19 19.54
CA LEU A 111 -60.61 -15.31 20.19
C LEU A 111 -61.37 -15.78 21.42
N ASP A 112 -61.82 -14.86 22.27
CA ASP A 112 -62.55 -15.19 23.50
C ASP A 112 -63.93 -15.77 23.19
N ALA A 113 -64.65 -15.20 22.20
CA ALA A 113 -65.92 -15.75 21.74
C ALA A 113 -65.76 -17.19 21.20
N THR A 114 -64.74 -17.42 20.37
CA THR A 114 -64.47 -18.73 19.78
C THR A 114 -64.05 -19.75 20.83
N LYS A 115 -63.25 -19.35 21.83
CA LYS A 115 -62.89 -20.21 22.96
C LYS A 115 -64.10 -20.59 23.81
N ALA A 116 -65.00 -19.63 24.07
CA ALA A 116 -66.23 -19.91 24.80
C ALA A 116 -67.10 -20.92 24.04
N GLN A 117 -67.25 -20.74 22.72
CA GLN A 117 -67.98 -21.69 21.88
C GLN A 117 -67.34 -23.08 21.90
N ALA A 118 -66.02 -23.16 21.73
CA ALA A 118 -65.31 -24.44 21.77
C ALA A 118 -65.48 -25.16 23.12
N ALA A 119 -65.49 -24.43 24.24
CA ALA A 119 -65.73 -25.00 25.57
C ALA A 119 -67.17 -25.53 25.73
N LEU A 120 -68.16 -24.84 25.16
CA LEU A 120 -69.54 -25.30 25.13
C LEU A 120 -69.67 -26.58 24.31
N ASP A 121 -69.08 -26.61 23.12
CA ASP A 121 -69.12 -27.77 22.23
C ASP A 121 -68.41 -28.99 22.86
N GLN A 122 -67.28 -28.78 23.54
CA GLN A 122 -66.58 -29.81 24.31
C GLN A 122 -67.48 -30.39 25.41
N THR A 123 -68.21 -29.52 26.12
CA THR A 123 -69.13 -29.94 27.18
C THR A 123 -70.32 -30.72 26.61
N ALA A 124 -70.87 -30.27 25.48
CA ALA A 124 -71.95 -30.96 24.78
C ALA A 124 -71.53 -32.35 24.28
N LEU A 125 -70.33 -32.47 23.70
CA LEU A 125 -69.76 -33.75 23.27
C LEU A 125 -69.58 -34.70 24.44
N THR A 126 -69.02 -34.22 25.55
CA THR A 126 -68.81 -35.04 26.76
C THR A 126 -70.14 -35.60 27.26
N ARG A 127 -71.19 -34.78 27.28
CA ARG A 127 -72.54 -35.22 27.67
C ARG A 127 -73.19 -36.20 26.69
N ALA A 128 -72.82 -36.16 25.41
CA ALA A 128 -73.36 -37.07 24.40
C ALA A 128 -72.66 -38.44 24.40
N LEU A 129 -71.49 -38.53 25.03
CA LEU A 129 -70.70 -39.76 25.16
C LEU A 129 -70.96 -40.52 26.47
N GLU A 130 -71.55 -39.86 27.48
CA GLU A 130 -72.14 -40.50 28.67
C GLU A 130 -73.48 -41.17 28.33
#